data_AF-A0A7S4DSR0-F1
#
_entry.id   AF-A0A7S4DSR0-F1
#
_cell.length_a   1.000
_cell.length_b   1.000
_cell.length_c   1.000
_cell.angle_alpha   90.00
_cell.angle_beta   90.00
_cell.angle_gamma   90.00
#
_symmetry.space_group_name_H-M   'P 1'
#
loop_
_entity.id
_entity.type
_entity.pdbx_description
1 polymer ?
#
loop_
_entity_poly.entity_id
_entity_poly.type
_entity_poly.pdbx_seq_one_letter_code
_entity_poly.pdbx_strand_id
1 'polypeptide(L)'
;GAGGGRGLFALRRLEPGEVAVTVPLSACICTSGEEGSRDDDWAGALAAKLCEESAKAERSHFYAYLAAGLPRRPPLSPCRWPSSPRMDLHNRTFEADVARNSRWRVRQLKRQRSVSSSSSSSSTSS
;
A
#
# COMPACT_ATOMS: atom_id res chain seq x y z
N GLY A 1 -8.96 -3.22 -24.93
CA GLY A 1 -9.65 -4.22 -24.11
C GLY A 1 -10.11 -3.56 -22.82
N ALA A 2 -11.37 -3.75 -22.45
CA ALA A 2 -12.10 -3.01 -21.41
C ALA A 2 -11.29 -2.81 -20.10
N GLY A 3 -11.07 -1.54 -19.75
CA GLY A 3 -10.36 -1.09 -18.55
C GLY A 3 -11.27 -1.05 -17.32
N GLY A 4 -11.71 -2.21 -16.84
CA GLY A 4 -12.44 -2.33 -15.58
C GLY A 4 -11.59 -3.06 -14.54
N GLY A 5 -11.22 -2.38 -13.45
CA GLY A 5 -10.64 -3.04 -12.27
C GLY A 5 -11.61 -4.03 -11.63
N ARG A 6 -11.13 -4.85 -10.68
CA ARG A 6 -12.02 -5.69 -9.86
C ARG A 6 -12.89 -4.80 -8.97
N GLY A 7 -14.16 -5.12 -8.85
CA GLY A 7 -15.12 -4.42 -8.01
C GLY A 7 -16.15 -5.37 -7.41
N LEU A 8 -16.93 -4.86 -6.45
CA LEU A 8 -18.04 -5.59 -5.87
C LEU A 8 -19.29 -5.39 -6.73
N PHE A 9 -20.08 -6.44 -6.89
CA PHE A 9 -21.39 -6.38 -7.52
C PHE A 9 -22.45 -6.85 -6.54
N ALA A 10 -23.61 -6.19 -6.56
CA ALA A 10 -24.71 -6.57 -5.67
C ALA A 10 -25.39 -7.83 -6.19
N LEU A 11 -25.52 -8.85 -5.33
CA LEU A 11 -26.25 -10.09 -5.63
C LEU A 11 -27.77 -9.94 -5.49
N ARG A 12 -28.21 -8.83 -4.90
CA ARG A 12 -29.61 -8.47 -4.69
C ARG A 12 -29.73 -6.95 -4.58
N ARG A 13 -30.97 -6.46 -4.56
CA ARG A 13 -31.24 -5.06 -4.23
C ARG A 13 -30.82 -4.77 -2.79
N LEU A 14 -30.18 -3.62 -2.59
CA LEU A 14 -29.82 -3.05 -1.30
C LEU A 14 -30.68 -1.80 -1.06
N GLU A 15 -31.19 -1.65 0.15
CA GLU A 15 -31.98 -0.47 0.53
C GLU A 15 -31.08 0.64 1.11
N PRO A 16 -31.51 1.92 1.05
CA PRO A 16 -30.75 3.02 1.66
C PRO A 16 -30.53 2.79 3.17
N GLY A 17 -29.27 2.86 3.61
CA GLY A 17 -28.87 2.63 4.99
C GLY A 17 -28.59 1.16 5.35
N GLU A 18 -28.78 0.24 4.41
CA GLU A 18 -28.47 -1.17 4.63
C GLU A 18 -26.97 -1.44 4.63
N VAL A 19 -26.51 -2.29 5.55
CA VAL A 19 -25.10 -2.71 5.63
C VAL A 19 -24.83 -3.79 4.58
N ALA A 20 -24.03 -3.46 3.57
CA ALA A 20 -23.70 -4.39 2.48
C ALA A 20 -22.64 -5.44 2.86
N VAL A 21 -21.63 -5.05 3.66
CA VAL A 21 -20.51 -5.91 4.10
C VAL A 21 -20.01 -5.44 5.47
N THR A 22 -19.66 -6.40 6.33
CA THR A 22 -18.93 -6.15 7.58
C THR A 22 -17.59 -6.87 7.52
N VAL A 23 -16.49 -6.17 7.88
CA VAL A 23 -15.13 -6.74 7.89
C VAL A 23 -14.62 -6.75 9.33
N PRO A 24 -14.27 -7.92 9.90
CA PRO A 24 -13.72 -7.98 11.25
C PRO A 24 -12.31 -7.37 11.29
N LEU A 25 -11.95 -6.71 12.39
CA LEU A 25 -10.62 -6.11 12.55
C LEU A 25 -9.47 -7.13 12.46
N SER A 26 -9.73 -8.39 12.83
CA SER A 26 -8.77 -9.48 12.66
C SER A 26 -8.43 -9.76 11.19
N ALA A 27 -9.26 -9.34 10.25
CA ALA A 27 -8.99 -9.42 8.82
C ALA A 27 -8.17 -8.22 8.28
N CYS A 28 -7.91 -7.20 9.11
CA CYS A 28 -7.20 -5.99 8.69
C CYS A 28 -5.68 -6.13 8.89
N ILE A 29 -4.91 -5.56 7.96
CA ILE A 29 -3.48 -5.29 8.18
C ILE A 29 -3.37 -3.87 8.75
N CYS A 30 -3.02 -3.77 10.03
CA CYS A 30 -2.86 -2.50 10.73
C CYS A 30 -1.40 -2.28 11.13
N THR A 31 -0.95 -1.04 11.14
CA THR A 31 0.30 -0.65 11.82
C THR A 31 -0.06 -0.03 13.17
N SER A 32 0.76 -0.28 14.19
CA SER A 32 0.71 0.53 15.41
C SER A 32 1.28 1.89 15.05
N GLY A 33 0.41 2.88 14.84
CA GLY A 33 0.86 4.26 14.68
C GLY A 33 1.39 4.76 16.02
N GLU A 34 2.64 5.20 16.07
CA GLU A 34 3.02 6.14 17.13
C GLU A 34 2.30 7.46 16.81
N GLU A 35 1.34 7.84 17.67
CA GLU A 35 0.66 9.12 17.61
C GLU A 35 1.71 10.24 17.66
N GLY A 36 2.00 10.85 16.51
CA GLY A 36 2.97 11.96 16.44
C GLY A 36 3.89 11.96 15.22
N SER A 37 3.95 10.90 14.39
CA SER A 37 4.72 10.98 13.15
C SER A 37 4.00 11.89 12.13
N ARG A 38 4.54 13.10 11.96
CA ARG A 38 3.99 14.19 11.15
C ARG A 38 4.08 13.97 9.62
N ASP A 39 4.56 12.82 9.11
CA ASP A 39 5.12 12.74 7.75
C ASP A 39 4.67 11.52 6.90
N ASP A 40 3.40 11.10 7.01
CA ASP A 40 2.85 9.92 6.29
C ASP A 40 3.67 8.63 6.49
N ASP A 41 4.50 8.55 7.54
CA ASP A 41 5.37 7.39 7.81
C ASP A 41 4.55 6.11 8.05
N TRP A 42 3.31 6.27 8.52
CA TRP A 42 2.36 5.16 8.67
C TRP A 42 2.15 4.41 7.34
N ALA A 43 2.14 5.11 6.20
CA ALA A 43 1.92 4.51 4.89
C ALA A 43 3.16 3.70 4.44
N GLY A 44 4.36 4.18 4.79
CA GLY A 44 5.60 3.44 4.59
C GLY A 44 5.66 2.16 5.44
N ALA A 45 5.31 2.27 6.72
CA ALA A 45 5.21 1.13 7.63
C ALA A 45 4.15 0.12 7.18
N LEU A 46 3.00 0.60 6.71
CA LEU A 46 1.92 -0.26 6.22
C LEU A 46 2.33 -0.98 4.93
N ALA A 47 3.04 -0.31 4.02
CA ALA A 47 3.58 -0.93 2.82
C ALA A 47 4.59 -2.04 3.14
N ALA A 48 5.47 -1.83 4.13
CA ALA A 48 6.41 -2.84 4.59
C ALA A 48 5.68 -4.04 5.20
N LYS A 49 4.72 -3.79 6.11
CA LYS A 49 3.90 -4.85 6.70
C LYS A 49 3.12 -5.63 5.64
N LEU A 50 2.57 -4.95 4.63
CA LEU A 50 1.90 -5.61 3.51
C LEU A 50 2.83 -6.56 2.74
N CYS A 51 4.09 -6.17 2.51
CA CYS A 51 5.09 -7.04 1.89
C CYS A 51 5.42 -8.25 2.75
N GLU A 52 5.58 -8.07 4.07
CA GLU A 52 5.83 -9.16 5.01
C GLU A 52 4.66 -10.15 5.05
N GLU A 53 3.43 -9.66 5.19
CA GLU A 53 2.24 -10.53 5.19
C GLU A 53 2.05 -11.23 3.84
N SER A 54 2.34 -10.56 2.72
CA SER A 54 2.31 -11.18 1.39
C SER A 54 3.35 -12.29 1.24
N ALA A 55 4.54 -12.15 1.84
CA ALA A 55 5.57 -13.20 1.84
C ALA A 55 5.16 -14.43 2.66
N LYS A 56 4.25 -14.27 3.64
CA LYS A 56 3.68 -15.38 4.41
C LYS A 56 2.55 -16.11 3.68
N ALA A 57 2.17 -15.69 2.46
CA ALA A 57 1.10 -16.31 1.68
C ALA A 57 1.27 -17.82 1.47
N GLU A 58 2.51 -18.30 1.38
CA GLU A 58 2.82 -19.74 1.27
C GLU A 58 2.62 -20.52 2.59
N ARG A 59 2.52 -19.81 3.71
CA ARG A 59 2.50 -20.39 5.07
C ARG A 59 1.12 -20.35 5.73
N SER A 60 0.15 -19.64 5.16
CA SER A 60 -1.21 -19.54 5.69
C SER A 60 -2.22 -19.23 4.62
N HIS A 61 -3.35 -19.94 4.65
CA HIS A 61 -4.49 -19.69 3.77
C HIS A 61 -5.04 -18.27 3.90
N PHE A 62 -4.97 -17.67 5.10
CA PHE A 62 -5.43 -16.29 5.32
C PHE A 62 -4.62 -15.28 4.49
N TYR A 63 -3.29 -15.39 4.50
CA TYR A 63 -2.41 -14.49 3.72
C TYR A 63 -2.44 -14.78 2.22
N ALA A 64 -2.75 -16.02 1.83
CA ALA A 64 -2.94 -16.39 0.42
C ALA A 64 -4.11 -15.63 -0.23
N TYR A 65 -5.24 -15.48 0.48
CA TYR A 65 -6.38 -14.71 -0.02
C TYR A 65 -6.06 -13.22 -0.16
N LEU A 66 -5.29 -12.68 0.79
CA LEU A 66 -4.86 -11.28 0.75
C LEU A 66 -3.96 -11.01 -0.45
N ALA A 67 -2.95 -11.85 -0.67
CA ALA A 67 -2.06 -11.76 -1.83
C ALA A 67 -2.80 -11.92 -3.17
N ALA A 68 -3.81 -12.81 -3.23
CA ALA A 68 -4.63 -13.02 -4.42
C ALA A 68 -5.60 -11.87 -4.72
N GLY A 69 -6.01 -11.11 -3.70
CA GLY A 69 -6.89 -9.95 -3.82
C GLY A 69 -6.17 -8.69 -4.32
N LEU A 70 -4.85 -8.59 -4.14
CA LEU A 70 -4.07 -7.44 -4.57
C LEU A 70 -3.88 -7.40 -6.09
N PRO A 71 -3.84 -6.19 -6.68
CA PRO A 71 -3.57 -6.06 -8.11
C PRO A 71 -2.14 -6.54 -8.41
N ARG A 72 -2.00 -7.47 -9.36
CA ARG A 72 -0.69 -7.99 -9.79
C ARG A 72 0.25 -6.90 -10.32
N ARG A 73 -0.31 -5.82 -10.86
CA ARG A 73 0.43 -4.62 -11.24
C ARG A 73 -0.20 -3.44 -10.51
N PRO A 74 0.59 -2.63 -9.78
CA PRO A 74 0.04 -1.45 -9.13
C PRO A 74 -0.54 -0.51 -10.19
N PRO A 75 -1.61 0.23 -9.88
CA PRO A 75 -2.13 1.24 -10.79
C PRO A 75 -1.02 2.26 -11.10
N LEU A 76 -1.06 2.82 -12.31
CA LEU A 76 -0.13 3.86 -12.74
C LEU A 76 -0.33 5.11 -11.90
N SER A 77 0.40 5.21 -10.78
CA SER A 77 0.49 6.44 -10.00
C SER A 77 1.20 7.53 -10.82
N PRO A 78 0.79 8.80 -10.77
CA PRO A 78 1.41 9.90 -11.50
C PRO A 78 2.95 9.96 -11.46
N CYS A 79 3.56 9.61 -10.32
CA CYS A 79 5.03 9.52 -10.20
C CYS A 79 5.70 8.45 -11.08
N ARG A 80 4.94 7.52 -11.65
CA ARG A 80 5.41 6.46 -12.56
C ARG A 80 5.01 6.70 -14.02
N TRP A 81 4.32 7.79 -14.33
CA TRP A 81 3.96 8.12 -15.71
C TRP A 81 5.21 8.47 -16.52
N PRO A 82 5.23 8.33 -17.85
CA PRO A 82 6.27 8.95 -18.68
C PRO A 82 6.26 10.49 -18.50
N SER A 83 7.32 11.18 -18.92
CA SER A 83 7.41 12.65 -18.82
C SER A 83 6.36 13.35 -19.68
N SER A 84 6.11 12.88 -20.90
CA SER A 84 5.17 13.51 -21.84
C SER A 84 3.74 13.69 -21.26
N PRO A 85 3.04 12.63 -20.78
CA PRO A 85 1.69 12.79 -20.23
C PRO A 85 1.60 13.66 -18.97
N ARG A 86 2.71 13.85 -18.26
CA ARG A 86 2.77 14.71 -17.08
C ARG A 86 2.89 16.18 -17.46
N MET A 87 3.69 16.47 -18.49
CA MET A 87 3.90 17.84 -18.99
C MET A 87 2.67 18.38 -19.73
N ASP A 88 1.89 17.50 -20.38
CA ASP A 88 0.66 17.87 -21.08
C ASP A 88 -0.41 18.47 -20.15
N LEU A 89 -0.32 18.23 -18.84
CA LEU A 89 -1.23 18.81 -17.84
C LEU A 89 -0.91 20.28 -17.51
N HIS A 90 0.28 20.77 -17.88
CA HIS A 90 0.76 22.14 -17.63
C HIS A 90 0.46 22.69 -16.22
N ASN A 91 0.48 21.81 -15.20
CA ASN A 91 0.10 22.15 -13.84
C ASN A 91 1.31 22.05 -12.89
N ARG A 92 1.87 23.21 -12.54
CA ARG A 92 3.07 23.30 -11.70
C ARG A 92 2.87 22.73 -10.29
N THR A 93 1.68 22.87 -9.72
CA THR A 93 1.35 22.32 -8.39
C THR A 93 1.36 20.80 -8.44
N PHE A 94 0.73 20.23 -9.47
CA PHE A 94 0.73 18.79 -9.70
C PHE A 94 2.15 18.24 -9.91
N GLU A 95 2.98 18.90 -10.71
CA GLU A 95 4.38 18.51 -10.91
C GLU A 95 5.19 18.54 -9.61
N ALA A 96 5.00 19.59 -8.79
CA ALA A 96 5.64 19.70 -7.49
C ALA A 96 5.21 18.58 -6.53
N ASP A 97 3.91 18.23 -6.52
CA ASP A 97 3.36 17.14 -5.72
C ASP A 97 3.89 15.77 -6.17
N VAL A 98 3.98 15.55 -7.48
CA VAL A 98 4.59 14.33 -8.05
C VAL A 98 6.06 14.21 -7.65
N ALA A 99 6.81 15.31 -7.70
CA ALA A 99 8.21 15.33 -7.29
C ALA A 99 8.37 15.10 -5.77
N ARG A 100 7.50 15.71 -4.95
CA ARG A 100 7.46 15.51 -3.49
C ARG A 100 7.18 14.05 -3.14
N ASN A 101 6.17 13.44 -3.75
CA ASN A 101 5.82 12.03 -3.56
C ASN A 101 6.98 11.11 -3.97
N SER A 102 7.62 11.37 -5.12
CA SER A 102 8.77 10.59 -5.59
C SER A 102 9.93 10.61 -4.58
N ARG A 103 10.25 11.79 -4.01
CA ARG A 103 11.27 11.92 -2.96
C ARG A 103 10.88 11.19 -1.67
N TRP A 104 9.62 11.32 -1.25
CA TRP A 104 9.10 10.61 -0.07
C TRP A 104 9.27 9.09 -0.21
N ARG A 105 8.90 8.50 -1.36
CA ARG A 105 9.06 7.05 -1.61
C ARG A 105 10.51 6.58 -1.49
N VAL A 106 11.45 7.35 -2.02
CA VAL A 106 12.89 7.05 -1.90
C VAL A 106 13.34 7.07 -0.44
N ARG A 107 12.86 8.04 0.36
CA ARG A 107 13.16 8.09 1.81
C ARG A 107 12.60 6.86 2.55
N GLN A 108 11.36 6.47 2.26
CA GLN A 108 10.75 5.29 2.88
C GLN A 108 11.53 4.01 2.54
N LEU A 109 11.92 3.81 1.27
CA LEU A 109 12.73 2.67 0.84
C LEU A 109 14.09 2.61 1.56
N LYS A 110 14.76 3.75 1.74
CA LYS A 110 16.02 3.84 2.48
C LYS A 110 15.83 3.46 3.95
N ARG A 111 14.79 3.98 4.60
CA ARG A 111 14.47 3.67 6.01
C ARG A 111 14.21 2.18 6.23
N GLN A 112 13.43 1.56 5.36
CA GLN A 112 13.14 0.13 5.48
C GLN A 112 14.41 -0.73 5.36
N ARG A 113 15.32 -0.38 4.43
CA ARG A 113 16.63 -1.06 4.31
C ARG A 113 17.51 -0.93 5.54
N SER A 114 17.51 0.22 6.22
CA SER A 114 18.27 0.40 7.45
C SER A 114 17.69 -0.43 8.61
N VAL A 115 16.37 -0.53 8.72
CA VAL A 115 15.72 -1.33 9.78
C VAL A 115 16.04 -2.81 9.61
N SER A 116 15.97 -3.34 8.39
CA SER A 116 16.28 -4.77 8.13
C SER A 116 17.75 -5.14 8.43
N SER A 117 18.68 -4.20 8.26
CA SER A 117 20.10 -4.43 8.57
C SER A 117 20.41 -4.35 10.06
N SER A 118 19.69 -3.54 10.84
CA SER A 118 19.79 -3.49 12.31
C SER A 118 19.15 -4.70 13.01
N SER A 119 18.05 -5.23 12.49
CA SER A 119 17.39 -6.42 13.06
C SER A 119 18.20 -7.72 12.87
N SER A 120 19.11 -7.75 11.89
CA SER A 120 19.95 -8.91 11.59
C SER A 120 21.19 -9.02 12.51
N SER A 121 21.51 -7.96 13.26
CA SER A 121 22.70 -7.89 14.13
C SER A 121 22.40 -8.26 15.59
N SER A 122 21.15 -8.58 15.92
CA SER A 122 20.71 -8.85 17.31
C SER A 122 20.58 -10.34 17.66
N SER A 123 20.93 -11.24 16.74
CA SER A 123 20.74 -12.69 16.88
C SER A 123 22.07 -13.46 16.95
N THR A 124 22.96 -13.09 17.87
CA THR A 124 24.09 -13.92 18.30
C THR A 124 24.39 -13.65 19.77
N SER A 125 23.66 -14.31 20.65
CA SER A 125 24.02 -14.54 22.06
C SER A 125 23.09 -15.60 22.64
N SER A 126 23.49 -16.87 22.55
CA SER A 126 23.28 -17.97 23.52
C SER A 126 23.92 -19.23 22.97
#